data_AF-A0A2H1A7K4-F1
#
_entry.id   AF-A0A2H1A7K4-F1
#
_cell.length_a   1.000
_cell.length_b   1.000
_cell.length_c   1.000
_cell.angle_alpha   90.00
_cell.angle_beta   90.00
_cell.angle_gamma   90.00
#
_symmetry.space_group_name_H-M   'P 1'
#
loop_
_entity.id
_entity.type
_entity.pdbx_description
1 polymer ?
#
loop_
_entity_poly.entity_id
_entity_poly.type
_entity_poly.pdbx_seq_one_letter_code
_entity_poly.pdbx_strand_id
1 'polypeptide(L)'
;MQKELQTNVAPKFNQMMLESVQMNDKITKLVEKTCSAAYDLTRKEIMTTVENFGSSQIVPYPGLQFVYDYAKETQRRMIDTIVSSVQVSEEKARLLTEKSVQEIVSIGQKSLGDEFLSDKVFKADLMFTRRRDTIKRQLNDQIEISDFFDPSFSAVLMWMGIPTEVISTTKSQMEVLYPSHLLTALPTSVYSLKKQLPTQLTLQTLYSSTKLLTTGALIRKAYNLSGLLKPSVAKKVVVPLAIFVGGFTVFYLINDIPNAFPRKQARKLKKQVIEMDYAHVNADRISKECRSVLNFPSRQVMNNFQTSIDKRSGEKERLEKEIRTANISAGYFKNLIEKIANETKFVEDIDLEKIHSVD
;
A
#
# COMPACT_ATOMS: atom_id res chain seq x y z
N MET A 1 29.81 -7.06 -52.21
CA MET A 1 28.42 -6.67 -51.93
C MET A 1 27.57 -7.81 -51.37
N GLN A 2 27.16 -8.83 -52.13
CA GLN A 2 26.25 -9.87 -51.58
C GLN A 2 26.85 -10.68 -50.41
N LYS A 3 28.11 -11.10 -50.53
CA LYS A 3 28.86 -11.74 -49.43
C LYS A 3 29.01 -10.80 -48.21
N GLU A 4 29.20 -9.50 -48.44
CA GLU A 4 29.37 -8.50 -47.39
C GLU A 4 28.07 -8.23 -46.61
N LEU A 5 26.94 -8.14 -47.32
CA LEU A 5 25.61 -8.03 -46.72
C LEU A 5 25.32 -9.24 -45.81
N GLN A 6 25.56 -10.45 -46.30
CA GLN A 6 25.28 -11.69 -45.57
C GLN A 6 26.25 -11.95 -44.41
N THR A 7 27.54 -11.66 -44.59
CA THR A 7 28.56 -11.98 -43.59
C THR A 7 28.71 -10.90 -42.51
N ASN A 8 28.46 -9.63 -42.82
CA ASN A 8 28.85 -8.54 -41.94
C ASN A 8 27.66 -7.67 -41.49
N VAL A 9 26.80 -7.23 -42.42
CA VAL A 9 25.77 -6.21 -42.12
C VAL A 9 24.51 -6.82 -41.52
N ALA A 10 23.94 -7.86 -42.15
CA ALA A 10 22.75 -8.53 -41.66
C ALA A 10 22.89 -9.14 -40.24
N PRO A 11 23.97 -9.89 -39.91
CA PRO A 11 24.10 -10.47 -38.57
C PRO A 11 24.29 -9.40 -37.49
N LYS A 12 25.06 -8.35 -37.75
CA LYS A 12 25.25 -7.24 -36.79
C LYS A 12 23.97 -6.47 -36.51
N PHE A 13 23.16 -6.23 -37.54
CA PHE A 13 21.84 -5.62 -37.38
C PHE A 13 20.92 -6.49 -36.51
N ASN A 14 20.83 -7.78 -36.82
CA ASN A 14 20.00 -8.71 -36.05
C ASN A 14 20.47 -8.84 -34.59
N GLN A 15 21.79 -8.87 -34.37
CA GLN A 15 22.37 -8.89 -33.04
C GLN A 15 22.03 -7.62 -32.24
N MET A 16 22.22 -6.44 -32.84
CA MET A 16 21.88 -5.16 -32.21
C MET A 16 20.39 -5.05 -31.88
N MET A 17 19.53 -5.54 -32.78
CA MET A 17 18.09 -5.59 -32.55
C MET A 17 17.75 -6.49 -31.34
N LEU A 18 18.32 -7.70 -31.29
CA LEU A 18 18.14 -8.63 -30.17
C LEU A 18 18.63 -8.03 -28.84
N GLU A 19 19.82 -7.42 -28.85
CA GLU A 19 20.41 -6.76 -27.68
C GLU A 19 19.52 -5.63 -27.17
N SER A 20 18.96 -4.80 -28.06
CA SER A 20 18.06 -3.71 -27.68
C SER A 20 16.81 -4.19 -26.95
N VAL A 21 16.19 -5.29 -27.43
CA VAL A 21 15.01 -5.90 -26.82
C VAL A 21 15.35 -6.46 -25.45
N GLN A 22 16.43 -7.24 -25.35
CA GLN A 22 16.88 -7.81 -24.07
C GLN A 22 17.22 -6.74 -23.04
N MET A 23 17.81 -5.62 -23.47
CA MET A 23 18.15 -4.51 -22.57
C MET A 23 16.90 -3.73 -22.16
N ASN A 24 15.96 -3.51 -23.07
CA ASN A 24 14.67 -2.92 -22.73
C ASN A 24 13.93 -3.74 -21.66
N ASP A 25 13.91 -5.07 -21.79
CA ASP A 25 13.28 -5.96 -20.83
C ASP A 25 13.99 -5.91 -19.47
N LYS A 26 15.32 -5.90 -19.46
CA LYS A 26 16.13 -5.76 -18.22
C LYS A 26 15.84 -4.44 -17.52
N ILE A 27 15.84 -3.33 -18.25
CA ILE A 27 15.58 -1.99 -17.70
C ILE A 27 14.13 -1.92 -17.20
N THR A 28 13.15 -2.38 -17.97
CA THR A 28 11.75 -2.39 -17.56
C THR A 28 11.54 -3.21 -16.29
N LYS A 29 12.18 -4.39 -16.19
CA LYS A 29 12.14 -5.23 -14.99
C LYS A 29 12.78 -4.54 -13.78
N LEU A 30 13.89 -3.83 -13.97
CA LEU A 30 14.55 -3.05 -12.93
C LEU A 30 13.66 -1.90 -12.45
N VAL A 31 13.06 -1.14 -13.37
CA VAL A 31 12.11 -0.06 -13.07
C VAL A 31 10.95 -0.60 -12.23
N GLU A 32 10.33 -1.69 -12.68
CA GLU A 32 9.17 -2.24 -11.97
C GLU A 32 9.54 -2.79 -10.59
N LYS A 33 10.70 -3.47 -10.48
CA LYS A 33 11.22 -3.95 -9.20
C LYS A 33 11.43 -2.80 -8.22
N THR A 34 12.04 -1.70 -8.66
CA THR A 34 12.31 -0.54 -7.80
C THR A 34 11.04 0.19 -7.41
N CYS A 35 10.10 0.35 -8.35
CA CYS A 35 8.81 0.98 -8.08
C CYS A 35 7.96 0.18 -7.09
N SER A 36 7.92 -1.15 -7.24
CA SER A 36 7.23 -2.07 -6.31
C SER A 36 7.91 -2.10 -4.95
N ALA A 37 9.25 -2.14 -4.90
CA ALA A 37 9.98 -2.07 -3.64
C ALA A 37 9.74 -0.75 -2.89
N ALA A 38 9.77 0.40 -3.58
CA ALA A 38 9.46 1.69 -2.99
C ALA A 38 8.02 1.75 -2.43
N TYR A 39 7.07 1.17 -3.17
CA TYR A 39 5.68 1.05 -2.74
C TYR A 39 5.55 0.21 -1.46
N ASP A 40 6.09 -1.01 -1.46
CA ASP A 40 5.98 -1.95 -0.34
C ASP A 40 6.67 -1.43 0.92
N LEU A 41 7.86 -0.82 0.76
CA LEU A 41 8.59 -0.22 1.87
C LEU A 41 7.81 0.94 2.50
N THR A 42 7.24 1.83 1.66
CA THR A 42 6.43 2.96 2.16
C THR A 42 5.21 2.46 2.91
N ARG A 43 4.48 1.50 2.33
CA ARG A 43 3.28 0.94 2.95
C ARG A 43 3.61 0.28 4.29
N LYS A 44 4.69 -0.51 4.31
CA LYS A 44 5.17 -1.19 5.52
C LYS A 44 5.58 -0.19 6.60
N GLU A 45 6.37 0.83 6.27
CA GLU A 45 6.85 1.83 7.23
C GLU A 45 5.69 2.57 7.91
N ILE A 46 4.71 3.04 7.12
CA ILE A 46 3.55 3.76 7.64
C ILE A 46 2.70 2.85 8.53
N MET A 47 2.43 1.62 8.09
CA MET A 47 1.64 0.66 8.86
C MET A 47 2.33 0.29 10.18
N THR A 48 3.63 -0.02 10.15
CA THR A 48 4.41 -0.32 11.35
C THR A 48 4.46 0.88 12.31
N THR A 49 4.60 2.10 11.79
CA THR A 49 4.56 3.32 12.62
C THR A 49 3.23 3.45 13.35
N VAL A 50 2.12 3.25 12.65
CA VAL A 50 0.76 3.37 13.20
C VAL A 50 0.45 2.27 14.21
N GLU A 51 1.00 1.07 14.02
CA GLU A 51 0.86 -0.03 14.96
C GLU A 51 1.65 0.20 16.26
N ASN A 52 2.77 0.90 16.20
CA ASN A 52 3.66 1.13 17.34
C ASN A 52 3.18 2.22 18.33
N PHE A 53 2.24 3.09 17.96
CA PHE A 53 1.77 4.19 18.84
C PHE A 53 1.11 3.73 20.16
N GLY A 54 0.68 2.47 20.27
CA GLY A 54 0.00 1.95 21.46
C GLY A 54 0.91 1.46 22.59
N SER A 55 2.23 1.41 22.37
CA SER A 55 3.16 0.68 23.25
C SER A 55 3.93 1.54 24.24
N SER A 56 3.93 2.88 24.08
CA SER A 56 4.71 3.78 24.94
C SER A 56 4.08 5.17 25.06
N GLN A 57 4.39 5.86 26.17
CA GLN A 57 3.99 7.23 26.40
C GLN A 57 4.84 8.19 25.54
N ILE A 58 4.19 8.89 24.59
CA ILE A 58 4.87 9.77 23.62
C ILE A 58 5.21 11.14 24.23
N VAL A 59 4.41 11.59 25.20
CA VAL A 59 4.53 12.91 25.84
C VAL A 59 4.45 12.72 27.36
N PRO A 60 5.30 13.37 28.17
CA PRO A 60 5.18 13.32 29.63
C PRO A 60 3.90 14.02 30.09
N TYR A 61 3.23 13.45 31.09
CA TYR A 61 1.98 14.01 31.62
C TYR A 61 2.24 15.10 32.67
N PRO A 62 1.83 16.36 32.43
CA PRO A 62 2.09 17.49 33.33
C PRO A 62 1.14 17.57 34.55
N GLY A 63 0.07 16.77 34.59
CA GLY A 63 -0.95 16.79 35.66
C GLY A 63 -2.34 17.23 35.19
N LEU A 64 -3.31 17.20 36.12
CA LEU A 64 -4.74 17.37 35.84
C LEU A 64 -5.09 18.73 35.20
N GLN A 65 -4.44 19.80 35.65
CA GLN A 65 -4.71 21.16 35.16
C GLN A 65 -4.39 21.35 33.67
N PHE A 66 -3.47 20.54 33.15
CA PHE A 66 -2.97 20.62 31.76
C PHE A 66 -3.36 19.39 30.94
N VAL A 67 -4.42 18.67 31.33
CA VAL A 67 -4.91 17.47 30.62
C VAL A 67 -5.26 17.78 29.16
N TYR A 68 -5.87 18.94 28.91
CA TYR A 68 -6.22 19.35 27.56
C TYR A 68 -4.98 19.60 26.69
N ASP A 69 -3.99 20.33 27.21
CA ASP A 69 -2.74 20.60 26.51
C ASP A 69 -1.94 19.32 26.26
N TYR A 70 -1.92 18.41 27.24
CA TYR A 70 -1.35 17.07 27.08
C TYR A 70 -1.99 16.29 25.94
N ALA A 71 -3.32 16.28 25.87
CA ALA A 71 -4.05 15.58 24.83
C ALA A 71 -3.75 16.15 23.44
N LYS A 72 -3.75 17.49 23.33
CA LYS A 72 -3.42 18.20 22.10
C LYS A 72 -1.99 17.96 21.64
N GLU A 73 -1.03 18.01 22.56
CA GLU A 73 0.36 17.75 22.22
C GLU A 73 0.58 16.29 21.83
N THR A 74 -0.04 15.34 22.55
CA THR A 74 0.00 13.91 22.22
C THR A 74 -0.54 13.65 20.82
N GLN A 75 -1.72 14.17 20.50
CA GLN A 75 -2.32 14.05 19.18
C GLN A 75 -1.41 14.65 18.10
N ARG A 76 -0.89 15.85 18.34
CA ARG A 76 0.03 16.54 17.42
C ARG A 76 1.27 15.69 17.15
N ARG A 77 1.91 15.14 18.19
CA ARG A 77 3.12 14.31 18.05
C ARG A 77 2.84 13.00 17.33
N MET A 78 1.69 12.38 17.54
CA MET A 78 1.30 11.19 16.77
C MET A 78 1.15 11.53 15.28
N ILE A 79 0.45 12.62 14.94
CA ILE A 79 0.29 13.07 13.55
C ILE A 79 1.65 13.43 12.93
N ASP A 80 2.48 14.18 13.63
CA ASP A 80 3.81 14.56 13.15
C ASP A 80 4.71 13.32 12.94
N THR A 81 4.60 12.30 13.80
CA THR A 81 5.31 11.01 13.62
C THR A 81 4.82 10.25 12.38
N ILE A 82 3.52 10.26 12.08
CA ILE A 82 2.98 9.69 10.83
C ILE A 82 3.52 10.46 9.61
N VAL A 83 3.61 11.78 9.69
CA VAL A 83 4.15 12.59 8.60
C VAL A 83 5.66 12.34 8.43
N SER A 84 6.41 12.20 9.53
CA SER A 84 7.84 11.90 9.46
C SER A 84 8.13 10.51 8.90
N SER A 85 7.27 9.51 9.14
CA SER A 85 7.47 8.16 8.55
C SER A 85 7.34 8.19 7.02
N VAL A 86 6.50 9.07 6.47
CA VAL A 86 6.45 9.32 5.03
C VAL A 86 7.75 9.97 4.54
N GLN A 87 8.30 10.95 5.27
CA GLN A 87 9.58 11.58 4.90
C GLN A 87 10.75 10.57 4.91
N VAL A 88 10.78 9.69 5.91
CA VAL A 88 11.75 8.58 5.98
C VAL A 88 11.57 7.64 4.78
N SER A 89 10.32 7.37 4.37
CA SER A 89 10.02 6.56 3.19
C SER A 89 10.44 7.25 1.89
N GLU A 90 10.24 8.57 1.77
CA GLU A 90 10.74 9.38 0.64
C GLU A 90 12.27 9.26 0.54
N GLU A 91 12.98 9.35 1.67
CA GLU A 91 14.44 9.23 1.69
C GLU A 91 14.92 7.83 1.26
N LYS A 92 14.31 6.77 1.82
CA LYS A 92 14.58 5.40 1.37
C LYS A 92 14.30 5.22 -0.13
N ALA A 93 13.24 5.84 -0.65
CA ALA A 93 12.90 5.79 -2.07
C ALA A 93 13.89 6.58 -2.94
N ARG A 94 14.44 7.71 -2.47
CA ARG A 94 15.52 8.45 -3.15
C ARG A 94 16.75 7.56 -3.34
N LEU A 95 17.22 6.94 -2.25
CA LEU A 95 18.39 6.05 -2.28
C LEU A 95 18.20 4.85 -3.22
N LEU A 96 17.03 4.23 -3.19
CA LEU A 96 16.70 3.13 -4.10
C LEU A 96 16.67 3.59 -5.56
N THR A 97 16.08 4.75 -5.83
CA THR A 97 16.00 5.32 -7.17
C THR A 97 17.38 5.68 -7.69
N GLU A 98 18.22 6.32 -6.88
CA GLU A 98 19.60 6.65 -7.22
C GLU A 98 20.39 5.41 -7.62
N LYS A 99 20.32 4.35 -6.81
CA LYS A 99 20.96 3.07 -7.12
C LYS A 99 20.48 2.50 -8.45
N SER A 100 19.18 2.53 -8.72
CA SER A 100 18.62 2.05 -9.99
C SER A 100 18.99 2.94 -11.18
N VAL A 101 19.07 4.26 -11.00
CA VAL A 101 19.56 5.18 -12.05
C VAL A 101 21.01 4.85 -12.39
N GLN A 102 21.87 4.66 -11.40
CA GLN A 102 23.27 4.28 -11.62
C GLN A 102 23.38 2.94 -12.37
N GLU A 103 22.55 1.95 -12.02
CA GLU A 103 22.50 0.67 -12.72
C GLU A 103 22.03 0.82 -14.18
N ILE A 104 21.00 1.63 -14.46
CA ILE A 104 20.54 1.91 -15.83
C ILE A 104 21.62 2.64 -16.63
N VAL A 105 22.31 3.60 -16.02
CA VAL A 105 23.42 4.33 -16.65
C VAL A 105 24.56 3.39 -16.99
N SER A 106 24.94 2.49 -16.06
CA SER A 106 25.98 1.47 -16.30
C SER A 106 25.59 0.49 -17.41
N ILE A 107 24.32 0.08 -17.47
CA ILE A 107 23.77 -0.73 -18.58
C ILE A 107 23.90 0.03 -19.91
N GLY A 108 23.58 1.33 -19.93
CA GLY A 108 23.71 2.17 -21.12
C GLY A 108 25.15 2.34 -21.57
N GLN A 109 26.07 2.67 -20.66
CA GLN A 109 27.49 2.86 -20.94
C GLN A 109 28.15 1.60 -21.52
N LYS A 110 27.83 0.43 -20.96
CA LYS A 110 28.39 -0.85 -21.43
C LYS A 110 28.09 -1.14 -22.90
N SER A 111 26.94 -0.71 -23.40
CA SER A 111 26.50 -1.05 -24.77
C SER A 111 26.61 0.10 -25.76
N LEU A 112 26.45 1.35 -25.31
CA LEU A 112 26.47 2.53 -26.16
C LEU A 112 27.80 3.29 -26.11
N GLY A 113 28.69 2.95 -25.17
CA GLY A 113 29.99 3.59 -24.95
C GLY A 113 29.96 4.63 -23.83
N ASP A 114 31.16 5.07 -23.42
CA ASP A 114 31.38 5.95 -22.25
C ASP A 114 30.82 7.37 -22.41
N GLU A 115 30.48 7.79 -23.62
CA GLU A 115 29.86 9.10 -23.89
C GLU A 115 28.39 9.18 -23.43
N PHE A 116 27.73 8.04 -23.17
CA PHE A 116 26.32 7.99 -22.79
C PHE A 116 26.04 8.71 -21.46
N LEU A 117 25.23 9.78 -21.54
CA LEU A 117 24.78 10.63 -20.41
C LEU A 117 25.90 11.30 -19.60
N SER A 118 27.07 11.51 -20.21
CA SER A 118 28.20 12.22 -19.57
C SER A 118 27.87 13.68 -19.18
N ASP A 119 26.88 14.30 -19.81
CA ASP A 119 26.45 15.68 -19.57
C ASP A 119 25.40 15.84 -18.45
N LYS A 120 24.79 14.75 -17.98
CA LYS A 120 23.63 14.79 -17.07
C LYS A 120 23.89 14.02 -15.78
N VAL A 121 23.88 14.75 -14.67
CA VAL A 121 23.96 14.18 -13.32
C VAL A 121 22.59 14.14 -12.67
N PHE A 122 22.22 12.98 -12.15
CA PHE A 122 20.99 12.81 -11.39
C PHE A 122 21.14 13.42 -9.99
N LYS A 123 20.22 14.31 -9.60
CA LYS A 123 20.16 14.93 -8.26
C LYS A 123 18.96 14.39 -7.49
N ALA A 124 19.20 13.46 -6.58
CA ALA A 124 18.14 12.82 -5.78
C ALA A 124 17.42 13.83 -4.87
N ASP A 125 18.11 14.87 -4.40
CA ASP A 125 17.58 15.90 -3.50
C ASP A 125 16.37 16.65 -4.06
N LEU A 126 16.23 16.71 -5.38
CA LEU A 126 15.14 17.40 -6.05
C LEU A 126 13.84 16.56 -6.08
N MET A 127 13.90 15.27 -5.73
CA MET A 127 12.73 14.40 -5.66
C MET A 127 11.85 14.73 -4.44
N PHE A 128 10.53 14.65 -4.65
CA PHE A 128 9.46 14.77 -3.65
C PHE A 128 9.29 16.17 -3.04
N THR A 129 9.68 17.24 -3.74
CA THR A 129 9.66 18.62 -3.22
C THR A 129 8.29 19.30 -3.23
N ARG A 130 7.32 18.84 -4.03
CA ARG A 130 6.11 19.63 -4.39
C ARG A 130 4.85 19.42 -3.53
N ARG A 131 4.73 18.44 -2.63
CA ARG A 131 3.43 18.15 -1.96
C ARG A 131 3.54 17.52 -0.57
N ARG A 132 3.20 18.25 0.50
CA ARG A 132 3.28 17.75 1.90
C ARG A 132 2.08 18.06 2.83
N ASP A 133 1.17 19.00 2.49
CA ASP A 133 0.37 19.67 3.54
C ASP A 133 -1.14 19.36 3.64
N THR A 134 -1.74 18.61 2.72
CA THR A 134 -3.21 18.40 2.74
C THR A 134 -3.68 17.47 3.87
N ILE A 135 -2.79 16.64 4.40
CA ILE A 135 -3.12 15.51 5.27
C ILE A 135 -3.20 15.90 6.75
N LYS A 136 -2.35 16.83 7.20
CA LYS A 136 -2.40 17.34 8.58
C LYS A 136 -3.80 17.87 8.93
N ARG A 137 -4.52 18.39 7.94
CA ARG A 137 -5.90 18.86 8.11
C ARG A 137 -6.94 17.75 8.23
N GLN A 138 -6.71 16.60 7.58
CA GLN A 138 -7.64 15.46 7.60
C GLN A 138 -7.50 14.58 8.85
N LEU A 139 -6.30 14.56 9.46
CA LEU A 139 -6.04 13.78 10.69
C LEU A 139 -6.27 14.58 11.98
N ASN A 140 -6.49 15.90 11.88
CA ASN A 140 -6.62 16.79 13.02
C ASN A 140 -8.09 16.97 13.42
N ASP A 141 -8.65 15.96 14.07
CA ASP A 141 -9.97 16.03 14.69
C ASP A 141 -9.96 16.85 15.98
N GLN A 142 -11.12 17.40 16.33
CA GLN A 142 -11.32 18.02 17.65
C GLN A 142 -11.28 16.94 18.75
N ILE A 143 -10.63 17.28 19.86
CA ILE A 143 -10.53 16.40 21.04
C ILE A 143 -11.89 16.40 21.71
N GLU A 144 -12.54 15.24 21.76
CA GLU A 144 -13.78 15.08 22.49
C GLU A 144 -13.52 14.69 23.95
N ILE A 145 -14.42 15.07 24.84
CA ILE A 145 -14.39 14.63 26.25
C ILE A 145 -14.44 13.10 26.31
N SER A 146 -15.13 12.46 25.35
CA SER A 146 -15.21 11.01 25.23
C SER A 146 -13.83 10.36 25.05
N ASP A 147 -12.86 11.01 24.41
CA ASP A 147 -11.52 10.47 24.11
C ASP A 147 -10.67 10.24 25.38
N PHE A 148 -11.02 10.88 26.50
CA PHE A 148 -10.40 10.64 27.80
C PHE A 148 -10.96 9.43 28.54
N PHE A 149 -12.14 8.93 28.13
CA PHE A 149 -12.80 7.80 28.77
C PHE A 149 -12.57 6.51 27.96
N ASP A 150 -11.69 5.66 28.48
CA ASP A 150 -11.51 4.25 28.10
C ASP A 150 -11.48 3.41 29.40
N PRO A 151 -12.62 3.23 30.09
CA PRO A 151 -12.66 2.50 31.35
C PRO A 151 -12.35 1.02 31.08
N SER A 152 -11.16 0.58 31.50
CA SER A 152 -10.84 -0.85 31.48
C SER A 152 -11.58 -1.54 32.64
N PHE A 153 -12.10 -2.74 32.41
CA PHE A 153 -12.73 -3.54 33.47
C PHE A 153 -11.76 -3.78 34.63
N SER A 154 -10.46 -3.92 34.34
CA SER A 154 -9.40 -3.97 35.33
C SER A 154 -9.30 -2.72 36.19
N ALA A 155 -9.45 -1.51 35.63
CA ALA A 155 -9.40 -0.26 36.40
C ALA A 155 -10.58 -0.15 37.37
N VAL A 156 -11.76 -0.57 36.93
CA VAL A 156 -12.96 -0.64 37.78
C VAL A 156 -12.73 -1.64 38.93
N LEU A 157 -12.20 -2.83 38.64
CA LEU A 157 -11.94 -3.86 39.64
C LEU A 157 -10.79 -3.50 40.61
N MET A 158 -9.72 -2.86 40.12
CA MET A 158 -8.64 -2.34 40.97
C MET A 158 -9.17 -1.31 41.95
N TRP A 159 -10.04 -0.41 41.49
CA TRP A 159 -10.66 0.57 42.35
C TRP A 159 -11.68 -0.03 43.33
N MET A 160 -12.34 -1.14 42.96
CA MET A 160 -13.12 -1.99 43.87
C MET A 160 -12.24 -2.74 44.90
N GLY A 161 -10.92 -2.58 44.88
CA GLY A 161 -9.97 -3.20 45.81
C GLY A 161 -9.61 -4.64 45.48
N ILE A 162 -9.94 -5.11 44.27
CA ILE A 162 -9.60 -6.47 43.83
C ILE A 162 -8.18 -6.45 43.27
N PRO A 163 -7.23 -7.21 43.85
CA PRO A 163 -5.84 -7.23 43.40
C PRO A 163 -5.73 -7.79 41.98
N THR A 164 -4.81 -7.21 41.20
CA THR A 164 -4.61 -7.52 39.77
C THR A 164 -4.28 -8.99 39.49
N GLU A 165 -3.70 -9.70 40.44
CA GLU A 165 -3.35 -11.13 40.35
C GLU A 165 -4.58 -12.05 40.24
N VAL A 166 -5.64 -11.72 40.97
CA VAL A 166 -6.92 -12.45 40.91
C VAL A 166 -7.63 -12.14 39.60
N ILE A 167 -7.53 -10.90 39.12
CA ILE A 167 -8.18 -10.43 37.90
C ILE A 167 -7.58 -11.10 36.66
N SER A 168 -6.25 -11.21 36.56
CA SER A 168 -5.58 -11.87 35.43
C SER A 168 -5.91 -13.36 35.33
N THR A 169 -6.05 -14.04 36.47
CA THR A 169 -6.39 -15.48 36.54
C THR A 169 -7.84 -15.74 36.15
N THR A 170 -8.74 -14.81 36.47
CA THR A 170 -10.18 -14.92 36.13
C THR A 170 -10.47 -14.45 34.71
N LYS A 171 -9.64 -13.55 34.13
CA LYS A 171 -9.83 -13.02 32.77
C LYS A 171 -9.73 -14.10 31.69
N SER A 172 -8.83 -15.08 31.83
CA SER A 172 -8.73 -16.22 30.91
C SER A 172 -9.97 -17.13 30.95
N GLN A 173 -10.74 -17.10 32.04
CA GLN A 173 -12.00 -17.83 32.18
C GLN A 173 -13.25 -16.98 31.80
N MET A 174 -13.12 -15.65 31.77
CA MET A 174 -14.24 -14.71 31.51
C MET A 174 -14.38 -14.27 30.04
N GLU A 175 -13.45 -14.56 29.14
CA GLU A 175 -13.64 -14.33 27.69
C GLU A 175 -14.82 -15.14 27.10
N VAL A 176 -15.33 -16.14 27.84
CA VAL A 176 -16.53 -16.94 27.52
C VAL A 176 -17.83 -16.26 27.95
N LEU A 177 -17.79 -15.21 28.80
CA LEU A 177 -18.99 -14.61 29.39
C LEU A 177 -19.05 -13.09 29.18
N TYR A 178 -19.29 -12.67 27.94
CA TYR A 178 -19.58 -11.27 27.64
C TYR A 178 -20.83 -10.77 28.39
N PRO A 179 -20.81 -9.57 29.00
CA PRO A 179 -21.95 -9.01 29.74
C PRO A 179 -23.16 -8.69 28.84
N SER A 180 -22.95 -8.58 27.53
CA SER A 180 -24.05 -8.48 26.55
C SER A 180 -24.94 -9.73 26.57
N HIS A 181 -24.39 -10.92 26.80
CA HIS A 181 -25.19 -12.14 26.89
C HIS A 181 -25.98 -12.26 28.20
N LEU A 182 -25.51 -11.65 29.30
CA LEU A 182 -26.24 -11.62 30.58
C LEU A 182 -27.46 -10.68 30.53
N LEU A 183 -27.37 -9.56 29.82
CA LEU A 183 -28.50 -8.63 29.65
C LEU A 183 -29.50 -9.10 28.59
N THR A 184 -29.09 -9.92 27.63
CA THR A 184 -30.00 -10.59 26.68
C THR A 184 -30.50 -11.95 27.15
N ALA A 185 -30.00 -12.47 28.28
CA ALA A 185 -30.48 -13.72 28.89
C ALA A 185 -31.72 -13.53 29.79
N LEU A 186 -32.39 -12.37 29.72
CA LEU A 186 -33.76 -12.24 30.19
C LEU A 186 -34.68 -12.86 29.13
N PRO A 187 -35.33 -14.00 29.41
CA PRO A 187 -36.20 -14.64 28.42
C PRO A 187 -37.39 -13.71 28.14
N THR A 188 -37.44 -13.16 26.92
CA THR A 188 -38.54 -12.31 26.45
C THR A 188 -39.80 -13.12 26.10
N SER A 189 -39.74 -14.46 26.18
CA SER A 189 -40.89 -15.32 25.93
C SER A 189 -41.12 -16.35 27.04
N VAL A 190 -42.37 -16.38 27.51
CA VAL A 190 -42.89 -17.22 28.61
C VAL A 190 -42.73 -18.73 28.33
N TYR A 191 -42.61 -19.11 27.06
CA TYR A 191 -42.49 -20.50 26.62
C TYR A 191 -41.13 -21.14 27.00
N SER A 192 -40.06 -20.35 27.05
CA SER A 192 -38.70 -20.83 27.35
C SER A 192 -38.47 -21.07 28.86
N LEU A 193 -39.12 -20.29 29.72
CA LEU A 193 -39.11 -20.49 31.18
C LEU A 193 -39.83 -21.78 31.61
N LYS A 194 -40.88 -22.18 30.89
CA LYS A 194 -41.64 -23.40 31.19
C LYS A 194 -40.80 -24.67 31.02
N LYS A 195 -39.81 -24.67 30.12
CA LYS A 195 -38.92 -25.82 29.86
C LYS A 195 -37.79 -25.96 30.87
N GLN A 196 -37.50 -24.92 31.66
CA GLN A 196 -36.37 -24.88 32.60
C GLN A 196 -36.77 -25.16 34.06
N LEU A 197 -38.05 -25.39 34.34
CA LEU A 197 -38.53 -25.72 35.70
C LEU A 197 -38.63 -27.25 35.85
N PRO A 198 -37.90 -27.88 36.79
CA PRO A 198 -38.03 -29.30 37.05
C PRO A 198 -39.46 -29.64 37.54
N THR A 199 -39.94 -30.81 37.14
CA THR A 199 -41.32 -31.32 37.25
C THR A 199 -41.82 -31.63 38.68
N GLN A 200 -41.19 -31.08 39.70
CA GLN A 200 -41.61 -31.24 41.09
C GLN A 200 -41.81 -29.88 41.74
N LEU A 201 -42.94 -29.24 41.44
CA LEU A 201 -43.43 -28.14 42.24
C LEU A 201 -44.88 -28.44 42.64
N THR A 202 -45.06 -28.51 43.94
CA THR A 202 -46.27 -28.83 44.69
C THR A 202 -47.44 -27.92 44.31
N LEU A 203 -48.65 -28.48 44.38
CA LEU A 203 -49.97 -27.91 44.02
C LEU A 203 -50.21 -26.45 44.49
N GLN A 204 -49.52 -26.00 45.55
CA GLN A 204 -49.58 -24.63 46.10
C GLN A 204 -48.89 -23.56 45.24
N THR A 205 -47.96 -23.97 44.35
CA THR A 205 -47.28 -23.05 43.41
C THR A 205 -48.06 -22.85 42.12
N LEU A 206 -48.95 -23.79 41.76
CA LEU A 206 -49.76 -23.69 40.56
C LEU A 206 -50.98 -22.78 40.74
N TYR A 207 -51.65 -22.81 41.90
CA TYR A 207 -52.80 -21.93 42.16
C TYR A 207 -52.45 -20.45 42.35
N SER A 208 -51.20 -20.12 42.70
CA SER A 208 -50.77 -18.72 42.90
C SER A 208 -50.13 -18.06 41.67
N SER A 209 -49.86 -18.83 40.61
CA SER A 209 -49.04 -18.35 39.48
C SER A 209 -49.81 -17.61 38.37
N THR A 210 -51.14 -17.73 38.29
CA THR A 210 -51.94 -17.05 37.25
C THR A 210 -52.36 -15.62 37.60
N LYS A 211 -52.15 -15.17 38.85
CA LYS A 211 -52.42 -13.79 39.30
C LYS A 211 -51.20 -12.88 39.35
N LEU A 212 -50.02 -13.38 38.95
CA LEU A 212 -48.77 -12.61 39.03
C LEU A 212 -48.55 -11.65 37.84
N LEU A 213 -49.31 -11.78 36.76
CA LEU A 213 -49.09 -11.01 35.52
C LEU A 213 -50.24 -10.08 35.11
N THR A 214 -51.39 -10.05 35.80
CA THR A 214 -52.56 -9.29 35.30
C THR A 214 -53.08 -8.17 36.21
N THR A 215 -52.74 -8.10 37.51
CA THR A 215 -53.20 -7.00 38.36
C THR A 215 -52.20 -6.60 39.45
N GLY A 216 -51.71 -5.36 39.41
CA GLY A 216 -51.18 -4.60 40.55
C GLY A 216 -49.86 -5.04 41.22
N ALA A 217 -49.37 -6.26 41.06
CA ALA A 217 -48.20 -6.77 41.80
C ALA A 217 -46.85 -6.23 41.29
N LEU A 218 -46.69 -6.06 39.97
CA LEU A 218 -45.53 -5.40 39.37
C LEU A 218 -45.53 -3.90 39.68
N ILE A 219 -46.70 -3.26 39.65
CA ILE A 219 -46.86 -1.85 40.03
C ILE A 219 -46.57 -1.68 41.52
N ARG A 220 -47.04 -2.56 42.40
CA ARG A 220 -46.68 -2.53 43.84
C ARG A 220 -45.20 -2.84 44.10
N LYS A 221 -44.55 -3.73 43.33
CA LYS A 221 -43.11 -3.94 43.46
C LYS A 221 -42.30 -2.76 42.91
N ALA A 222 -42.72 -2.15 41.80
CA ALA A 222 -42.15 -0.91 41.27
C ALA A 222 -42.39 0.29 42.22
N TYR A 223 -43.54 0.33 42.91
CA TYR A 223 -43.89 1.34 43.91
C TYR A 223 -43.21 1.09 45.26
N ASN A 224 -42.92 -0.17 45.61
CA ASN A 224 -42.07 -0.52 46.73
C ASN A 224 -40.58 -0.26 46.43
N LEU A 225 -40.17 -0.36 45.15
CA LEU A 225 -38.89 0.10 44.63
C LEU A 225 -38.79 1.64 44.59
N SER A 226 -39.89 2.34 44.29
CA SER A 226 -39.92 3.79 44.49
C SER A 226 -39.93 4.15 45.98
N GLY A 227 -40.46 3.28 46.85
CA GLY A 227 -40.30 3.34 48.30
C GLY A 227 -38.87 3.06 48.81
N LEU A 228 -37.96 2.57 47.95
CA LEU A 228 -36.52 2.50 48.21
C LEU A 228 -35.83 3.87 48.04
N LEU A 229 -36.50 4.83 47.37
CA LEU A 229 -36.17 6.25 47.38
C LEU A 229 -36.73 6.97 48.62
N LYS A 230 -36.82 6.29 49.77
CA LYS A 230 -37.02 6.98 51.05
C LYS A 230 -35.81 7.88 51.32
N PRO A 231 -35.98 9.12 51.81
CA PRO A 231 -34.87 10.04 52.08
C PRO A 231 -33.82 9.46 53.04
N SER A 232 -34.22 8.54 53.91
CA SER A 232 -33.35 7.82 54.85
C SER A 232 -32.48 6.72 54.20
N VAL A 233 -32.93 6.10 53.11
CA VAL A 233 -32.16 5.12 52.31
C VAL A 233 -31.32 5.84 51.27
N ALA A 234 -31.83 6.93 50.69
CA ALA A 234 -31.06 7.81 49.83
C ALA A 234 -29.79 8.32 50.54
N LYS A 235 -29.89 8.78 51.79
CA LYS A 235 -28.70 9.18 52.56
C LYS A 235 -27.73 8.03 52.89
N LYS A 236 -28.19 6.79 52.96
CA LYS A 236 -27.34 5.62 53.30
C LYS A 236 -26.75 4.91 52.09
N VAL A 237 -27.35 5.06 50.91
CA VAL A 237 -26.94 4.36 49.68
C VAL A 237 -26.44 5.37 48.64
N VAL A 238 -27.20 6.44 48.37
CA VAL A 238 -26.83 7.43 47.34
C VAL A 238 -25.61 8.24 47.76
N VAL A 239 -25.46 8.60 49.05
CA VAL A 239 -24.30 9.38 49.51
C VAL A 239 -23.00 8.56 49.41
N PRO A 240 -22.90 7.33 49.95
CA PRO A 240 -21.70 6.51 49.74
C PRO A 240 -21.47 6.17 48.28
N LEU A 241 -22.53 5.91 47.50
CA LEU A 241 -22.41 5.64 46.07
C LEU A 241 -21.91 6.85 45.29
N ALA A 242 -22.35 8.06 45.63
CA ALA A 242 -21.88 9.29 45.00
C ALA A 242 -20.41 9.59 45.36
N ILE A 243 -20.01 9.34 46.61
CA ILE A 243 -18.60 9.43 47.05
C ILE A 243 -17.77 8.37 46.33
N PHE A 244 -18.29 7.16 46.17
CA PHE A 244 -17.67 6.07 45.44
C PHE A 244 -17.48 6.51 43.97
N VAL A 245 -18.55 6.81 43.23
CA VAL A 245 -18.46 7.26 41.83
C VAL A 245 -17.56 8.49 41.66
N GLY A 246 -17.64 9.48 42.55
CA GLY A 246 -16.77 10.67 42.53
C GLY A 246 -15.31 10.36 42.86
N GLY A 247 -15.05 9.42 43.78
CA GLY A 247 -13.71 8.95 44.08
C GLY A 247 -13.10 8.16 42.93
N PHE A 248 -13.90 7.34 42.24
CA PHE A 248 -13.46 6.64 41.03
C PHE A 248 -13.08 7.59 39.92
N THR A 249 -13.89 8.62 39.66
CA THR A 249 -13.60 9.58 38.59
C THR A 249 -12.29 10.30 38.87
N VAL A 250 -12.04 10.74 40.11
CA VAL A 250 -10.77 11.39 40.51
C VAL A 250 -9.59 10.41 40.43
N PHE A 251 -9.76 9.18 40.90
CA PHE A 251 -8.74 8.12 40.79
C PHE A 251 -8.37 7.85 39.33
N TYR A 252 -9.38 7.72 38.47
CA TYR A 252 -9.20 7.49 37.03
C TYR A 252 -8.52 8.68 36.34
N LEU A 253 -8.91 9.91 36.69
CA LEU A 253 -8.33 11.14 36.18
C LEU A 253 -6.82 11.22 36.43
N ILE A 254 -6.35 10.80 37.61
CA ILE A 254 -4.95 10.88 38.01
C ILE A 254 -4.12 9.71 37.44
N ASN A 255 -4.64 8.48 37.55
CA ASN A 255 -3.84 7.28 37.30
C ASN A 255 -3.95 6.76 35.86
N ASP A 256 -5.15 6.82 35.27
CA ASP A 256 -5.45 6.08 34.05
C ASP A 256 -5.40 6.95 32.78
N ILE A 257 -5.76 8.24 32.86
CA ILE A 257 -5.68 9.18 31.72
C ILE A 257 -4.33 9.17 30.98
N PRO A 258 -3.15 9.25 31.64
CA PRO A 258 -1.88 9.34 30.92
C PRO A 258 -1.65 8.15 29.98
N ASN A 259 -2.20 6.98 30.30
CA ASN A 259 -2.07 5.76 29.50
C ASN A 259 -3.30 5.50 28.60
N ALA A 260 -4.49 5.89 29.04
CA ALA A 260 -5.75 5.63 28.34
C ALA A 260 -5.89 6.51 27.08
N PHE A 261 -5.58 7.80 27.19
CA PHE A 261 -5.75 8.74 26.08
C PHE A 261 -4.85 8.40 24.87
N PRO A 262 -3.53 8.20 25.01
CA PRO A 262 -2.68 7.85 23.87
C PRO A 262 -3.12 6.55 23.19
N ARG A 263 -3.53 5.55 23.97
CA ARG A 263 -3.99 4.27 23.43
C ARG A 263 -5.27 4.43 22.60
N LYS A 264 -6.25 5.18 23.11
CA LYS A 264 -7.50 5.44 22.39
C LYS A 264 -7.26 6.29 21.14
N GLN A 265 -6.44 7.32 21.26
CA GLN A 265 -6.06 8.17 20.13
C GLN A 265 -5.31 7.38 19.05
N ALA A 266 -4.40 6.48 19.42
CA ALA A 266 -3.72 5.60 18.49
C ALA A 266 -4.70 4.69 17.72
N ARG A 267 -5.71 4.14 18.39
CA ARG A 267 -6.78 3.34 17.73
C ARG A 267 -7.61 4.19 16.76
N LYS A 268 -7.98 5.42 17.16
CA LYS A 268 -8.73 6.38 16.32
C LYS A 268 -7.93 6.75 15.08
N LEU A 269 -6.67 7.14 15.24
CA LEU A 269 -5.76 7.45 14.13
C LEU A 269 -5.52 6.23 13.24
N LYS A 270 -5.33 5.04 13.80
CA LYS A 270 -5.20 3.80 13.02
C LYS A 270 -6.42 3.56 12.15
N LYS A 271 -7.63 3.73 12.70
CA LYS A 271 -8.88 3.60 11.94
C LYS A 271 -8.93 4.61 10.80
N GLN A 272 -8.61 5.88 11.06
CA GLN A 272 -8.60 6.94 10.05
C GLN A 272 -7.57 6.68 8.94
N VAL A 273 -6.35 6.26 9.30
CA VAL A 273 -5.29 5.92 8.33
C VAL A 273 -5.73 4.79 7.40
N ILE A 274 -6.43 3.78 7.93
CA ILE A 274 -6.96 2.65 7.15
C ILE A 274 -8.14 3.09 6.28
N GLU A 275 -9.10 3.83 6.83
CA GLU A 275 -10.29 4.30 6.11
C GLU A 275 -9.95 5.25 4.96
N MET A 276 -8.92 6.09 5.14
CA MET A 276 -8.41 6.99 4.11
C MET A 276 -7.46 6.32 3.10
N ASP A 277 -7.15 5.03 3.28
CA ASP A 277 -6.10 4.31 2.53
C ASP A 277 -4.77 5.09 2.46
N TYR A 278 -4.43 5.76 3.55
CA TYR A 278 -3.34 6.75 3.59
C TYR A 278 -1.99 6.16 3.17
N ALA A 279 -1.71 4.93 3.59
CA ALA A 279 -0.49 4.23 3.22
C ALA A 279 -0.46 3.89 1.72
N HIS A 280 -1.58 3.49 1.13
CA HIS A 280 -1.68 3.18 -0.30
C HIS A 280 -1.50 4.43 -1.15
N VAL A 281 -2.20 5.52 -0.83
CA VAL A 281 -2.11 6.79 -1.59
C VAL A 281 -0.69 7.35 -1.60
N ASN A 282 0.01 7.31 -0.45
CA ASN A 282 1.39 7.78 -0.39
C ASN A 282 2.38 6.83 -1.07
N ALA A 283 2.22 5.52 -0.88
CA ALA A 283 3.05 4.52 -1.55
C ALA A 283 2.92 4.61 -3.08
N ASP A 284 1.69 4.76 -3.59
CA ASP A 284 1.41 4.94 -5.01
C ASP A 284 2.01 6.26 -5.55
N ARG A 285 1.85 7.37 -4.81
CA ARG A 285 2.48 8.65 -5.16
C ARG A 285 4.00 8.52 -5.27
N ILE A 286 4.63 7.96 -4.24
CA ILE A 286 6.10 7.81 -4.19
C ILE A 286 6.57 6.92 -5.34
N SER A 287 5.92 5.77 -5.53
CA SER A 287 6.22 4.83 -6.60
C SER A 287 6.08 5.46 -8.00
N LYS A 288 5.02 6.24 -8.25
CA LYS A 288 4.81 6.96 -9.51
C LYS A 288 5.92 7.98 -9.79
N GLU A 289 6.37 8.71 -8.77
CA GLU A 289 7.45 9.67 -8.92
C GLU A 289 8.79 8.95 -9.19
N CYS A 290 9.09 7.85 -8.47
CA CYS A 290 10.24 6.99 -8.78
C CYS A 290 10.18 6.48 -10.24
N ARG A 291 9.02 6.01 -10.70
CA ARG A 291 8.81 5.55 -12.08
C ARG A 291 9.08 6.69 -13.08
N SER A 292 8.57 7.89 -12.82
CA SER A 292 8.81 9.05 -13.67
C SER A 292 10.29 9.39 -13.78
N VAL A 293 11.03 9.32 -12.67
CA VAL A 293 12.47 9.58 -12.63
C VAL A 293 13.24 8.52 -13.40
N LEU A 294 12.96 7.23 -13.19
CA LEU A 294 13.65 6.12 -13.87
C LEU A 294 13.29 6.00 -15.36
N ASN A 295 12.10 6.47 -15.75
CA ASN A 295 11.70 6.51 -17.16
C ASN A 295 12.56 7.47 -17.99
N PHE A 296 13.14 8.51 -17.38
CA PHE A 296 14.01 9.42 -18.12
C PHE A 296 15.27 8.72 -18.67
N PRO A 297 16.16 8.13 -17.86
CA PRO A 297 17.33 7.43 -18.38
C PRO A 297 16.95 6.20 -19.22
N SER A 298 15.88 5.47 -18.85
CA SER A 298 15.36 4.35 -19.66
C SER A 298 15.04 4.76 -21.10
N ARG A 299 14.29 5.86 -21.28
CA ARG A 299 13.98 6.40 -22.61
C ARG A 299 15.23 6.86 -23.35
N GLN A 300 16.22 7.43 -22.66
CA GLN A 300 17.48 7.83 -23.30
C GLN A 300 18.26 6.65 -23.85
N VAL A 301 18.34 5.52 -23.11
CA VAL A 301 18.96 4.29 -23.61
C VAL A 301 18.23 3.81 -24.87
N MET A 302 16.89 3.76 -24.83
CA MET A 302 16.08 3.28 -25.96
C MET A 302 16.21 4.16 -27.20
N ASN A 303 16.19 5.49 -27.04
CA ASN A 303 16.34 6.42 -28.16
C ASN A 303 17.71 6.29 -28.85
N ASN A 304 18.77 6.01 -28.08
CA ASN A 304 20.11 5.78 -28.63
C ASN A 304 20.20 4.45 -29.39
N PHE A 305 19.59 3.39 -28.86
CA PHE A 305 19.49 2.12 -29.60
C PHE A 305 18.68 2.28 -30.87
N GLN A 306 17.53 2.95 -30.83
CA GLN A 306 16.71 3.20 -32.01
C GLN A 306 17.50 3.95 -33.08
N THR A 307 18.21 5.01 -32.69
CA THR A 307 19.06 5.77 -33.63
C THR A 307 20.17 4.90 -34.24
N SER A 308 20.78 4.01 -33.44
CA SER A 308 21.84 3.11 -33.91
C SER A 308 21.30 2.02 -34.85
N ILE A 309 20.12 1.48 -34.53
CA ILE A 309 19.39 0.50 -35.35
C ILE A 309 18.95 1.12 -36.66
N ASP A 310 18.41 2.34 -36.65
CA ASP A 310 17.95 3.05 -37.85
C ASP A 310 19.11 3.30 -38.82
N LYS A 311 20.29 3.71 -38.32
CA LYS A 311 21.50 3.86 -39.12
C LYS A 311 21.90 2.55 -39.80
N ARG A 312 21.92 1.44 -39.04
CA ARG A 312 22.27 0.11 -39.57
C ARG A 312 21.22 -0.45 -40.53
N SER A 313 19.94 -0.15 -40.28
CA SER A 313 18.83 -0.49 -41.17
C SER A 313 18.99 0.20 -42.52
N GLY A 314 19.30 1.51 -42.51
CA GLY A 314 19.56 2.28 -43.73
C GLY A 314 20.78 1.77 -44.52
N GLU A 315 21.86 1.40 -43.83
CA GLU A 315 23.04 0.76 -44.48
C GLU A 315 22.66 -0.56 -45.17
N LYS A 316 21.88 -1.40 -44.48
CA LYS A 316 21.39 -2.67 -45.01
C LYS A 316 20.51 -2.45 -46.25
N GLU A 317 19.54 -1.54 -46.19
CA GLU A 317 18.65 -1.22 -47.30
C GLU A 317 19.42 -0.70 -48.52
N ARG A 318 20.41 0.19 -48.31
CA ARG A 318 21.26 0.70 -49.39
C ARG A 318 22.01 -0.43 -50.10
N LEU A 319 22.64 -1.33 -49.35
CA LEU A 319 23.37 -2.47 -49.91
C LEU A 319 22.43 -3.44 -50.63
N GLU A 320 21.25 -3.70 -50.08
CA GLU A 320 20.23 -4.54 -50.73
C GLU A 320 19.78 -3.94 -52.07
N LYS A 321 19.59 -2.62 -52.13
CA LYS A 321 19.25 -1.92 -53.36
C LYS A 321 20.38 -2.00 -54.40
N GLU A 322 21.62 -1.78 -53.98
CA GLU A 322 22.80 -1.90 -54.86
C GLU A 322 22.97 -3.32 -55.42
N ILE A 323 22.81 -4.35 -54.57
CA ILE A 323 22.84 -5.76 -55.00
C ILE A 323 21.71 -6.06 -55.98
N ARG A 324 20.50 -5.55 -55.72
CA ARG A 324 19.34 -5.74 -56.61
C ARG A 324 19.61 -5.14 -57.98
N THR A 325 20.07 -3.89 -58.04
CA THR A 325 20.39 -3.23 -59.31
C THR A 325 21.52 -3.96 -60.05
N ALA A 326 22.58 -4.36 -59.34
CA ALA A 326 23.68 -5.12 -59.94
C ALA A 326 23.21 -6.45 -60.54
N ASN A 327 22.32 -7.18 -59.87
CA ASN A 327 21.75 -8.42 -60.38
C ASN A 327 20.88 -8.21 -61.62
N ILE A 328 20.07 -7.13 -61.66
CA ILE A 328 19.28 -6.76 -62.84
C ILE A 328 20.21 -6.44 -64.02
N SER A 329 21.26 -5.64 -63.79
CA SER A 329 22.24 -5.30 -64.81
C SER A 329 23.00 -6.53 -65.32
N ALA A 330 23.44 -7.43 -64.43
CA ALA A 330 24.11 -8.67 -64.81
C ALA A 330 23.21 -9.58 -65.65
N GLY A 331 21.93 -9.70 -65.29
CA GLY A 331 20.94 -10.44 -66.08
C GLY A 331 20.74 -9.83 -67.47
N TYR A 332 20.65 -8.50 -67.57
CA TYR A 332 20.57 -7.79 -68.84
C TYR A 332 21.79 -8.05 -69.73
N PHE A 333 23.01 -7.93 -69.20
CA PHE A 333 24.23 -8.18 -69.95
C PHE A 333 24.37 -9.64 -70.37
N LYS A 334 23.94 -10.59 -69.53
CA LYS A 334 23.91 -12.00 -69.90
C LYS A 334 23.00 -12.25 -71.11
N ASN A 335 21.78 -11.71 -71.07
CA ASN A 335 20.84 -11.82 -72.19
C ASN A 335 21.38 -11.13 -73.46
N LEU A 336 22.11 -10.03 -73.30
CA LEU A 336 22.75 -9.33 -74.42
C LEU A 336 23.86 -10.18 -75.05
N ILE A 337 24.70 -10.83 -74.24
CA ILE A 337 25.75 -11.73 -74.73
C ILE A 337 25.15 -12.94 -75.45
N GLU A 338 24.08 -13.55 -74.94
CA GLU A 338 23.35 -14.63 -75.63
C GLU A 338 22.81 -14.18 -76.99
N LYS A 339 22.24 -12.98 -77.07
CA LYS A 339 21.79 -12.39 -78.34
C LYS A 339 22.95 -12.18 -79.31
N ILE A 340 24.05 -11.58 -78.86
CA ILE A 340 25.23 -11.34 -79.69
C ILE A 340 25.80 -12.68 -80.20
N ALA A 341 25.86 -13.72 -79.35
CA ALA A 341 26.33 -15.04 -79.75
C ALA A 341 25.43 -15.67 -80.82
N ASN A 342 24.11 -15.53 -80.69
CA ASN A 342 23.16 -16.01 -81.71
C ASN A 342 23.31 -15.26 -83.04
N GLU A 343 23.43 -13.93 -83.00
CA GLU A 343 23.65 -13.12 -84.20
C GLU A 343 25.01 -13.42 -84.85
N THR A 344 26.07 -13.63 -84.05
CA THR A 344 27.40 -14.00 -84.57
C THR A 344 27.33 -15.35 -85.28
N LYS A 345 26.67 -16.34 -84.67
CA LYS A 345 26.46 -17.65 -85.28
C LYS A 345 25.64 -17.54 -86.58
N PHE A 346 24.62 -16.67 -86.60
CA PHE A 346 23.84 -16.41 -87.80
C PHE A 346 24.69 -15.81 -88.92
N VAL A 347 25.60 -14.89 -88.60
CA VAL A 347 26.55 -14.33 -89.57
C VAL A 347 27.56 -15.37 -90.05
N GLU A 348 28.06 -16.25 -89.18
CA GLU A 348 28.98 -17.35 -89.54
C GLU A 348 28.30 -18.42 -90.42
N ASP A 349 27.01 -18.71 -90.20
CA ASP A 349 26.22 -19.62 -91.04
C ASP A 349 25.98 -19.05 -92.46
N ILE A 350 26.15 -17.74 -92.68
CA ILE A 350 26.10 -17.13 -94.01
C ILE A 350 27.42 -17.44 -94.73
N ASP A 351 27.45 -18.61 -95.38
CA ASP A 351 28.55 -19.10 -96.18
C ASP A 351 28.74 -18.27 -97.48
N LEU A 352 29.78 -17.44 -97.50
CA LEU A 352 30.14 -16.58 -98.64
C LEU A 352 30.99 -17.31 -99.70
N GLU A 353 31.50 -18.52 -99.44
CA GLU A 353 32.35 -19.23 -100.39
C GLU A 353 31.56 -19.86 -101.54
N LYS A 354 30.27 -20.16 -101.34
CA LYS A 354 29.39 -20.68 -102.41
C LYS A 354 29.01 -19.67 -103.50
N ILE A 355 29.25 -18.37 -103.28
CA ILE A 355 28.84 -17.32 -104.23
C ILE A 355 29.92 -17.09 -105.32
N HIS A 356 31.11 -17.67 -105.20
CA HIS A 356 32.22 -17.46 -106.13
C HIS A 356 32.55 -18.64 -107.08
N SER A 357 31.73 -19.69 -107.18
CA SER A 357 31.81 -20.64 -108.29
C SER A 357 30.80 -20.28 -109.39
N VAL A 358 31.17 -19.34 -110.25
CA VAL A 358 30.58 -19.20 -111.59
C VAL A 358 31.70 -19.52 -112.58
N ASP A 359 31.41 -20.46 -113.48
CA ASP A 359 32.28 -21.12 -114.48
C ASP A 359 33.49 -20.36 -115.02
#